data_AF-A0A7X3Y0U6-F1
#
_entry.id   AF-A0A7X3Y0U6-F1
#
_cell.length_a   1.000
_cell.length_b   1.000
_cell.length_c   1.000
_cell.angle_alpha   90.00
_cell.angle_beta   90.00
_cell.angle_gamma   90.00
#
_symmetry.space_group_name_H-M   'P 1'
#
loop_
_entity.id
_entity.type
_entity.pdbx_description
1 polymer ?
#
loop_
_entity_poly.entity_id
_entity_poly.type
_entity_poly.pdbx_seq_one_letter_code
_entity_poly.pdbx_strand_id
1 'polypeptide(L)'
;MAEDSPPTPFSPDELQHGFFQFDTMPTAPEDVASEPMDYYKNPALDLSDFTDARPGGLLRHITLAESFEEDLDLRRGHRYYPIHPTKEFSADALAIHVVFRVFKHYSAYEIIGRLFPENVPGLSGKTFSDEESAYLALEDESGYLKFFPPSQAGWTPGQYRIDIFVGYEANEITRMGTLRFTVTPKA
;
A
#
# COMPACT_ATOMS: atom_id res chain seq x y z
N MET A 1 16.80 71.89 20.17
CA MET A 1 15.62 72.49 19.51
C MET A 1 16.06 72.78 18.09
N ALA A 2 15.52 72.24 17.01
CA ALA A 2 14.32 71.45 16.69
C ALA A 2 14.58 70.93 15.25
N GLU A 3 13.92 69.97 14.62
CA GLU A 3 12.86 69.01 14.93
C GLU A 3 13.02 67.98 13.80
N ASP A 4 13.08 66.69 14.16
CA ASP A 4 13.17 65.57 13.21
C ASP A 4 11.80 65.46 12.52
N SER A 5 11.73 65.77 11.22
CA SER A 5 10.47 65.71 10.48
C SER A 5 10.15 64.26 10.10
N PRO A 6 8.93 63.76 10.38
CA PRO A 6 8.56 62.39 10.07
C PRO A 6 8.45 62.18 8.55
N PRO A 7 8.75 60.98 8.03
CA PRO A 7 8.57 60.67 6.62
C PRO A 7 7.10 60.77 6.23
N THR A 8 6.85 61.33 5.05
CA THR A 8 5.53 61.51 4.44
C THR A 8 4.72 60.21 4.38
N PRO A 9 3.39 60.25 4.60
CA PRO A 9 2.54 59.08 4.44
C PRO A 9 2.44 58.65 2.97
N PHE A 10 2.44 57.33 2.76
CA PHE A 10 2.31 56.66 1.47
C PHE A 10 1.16 57.24 0.62
N SER A 11 1.45 57.56 -0.64
CA SER A 11 0.45 57.98 -1.62
C SER A 11 -0.44 56.77 -1.99
N PRO A 12 -1.77 56.96 -2.16
CA PRO A 12 -2.71 55.88 -2.42
C PRO A 12 -2.56 55.22 -3.81
N ASP A 13 -1.65 55.74 -4.64
CA ASP A 13 -1.35 55.22 -5.98
C ASP A 13 -0.08 54.36 -6.03
N GLU A 14 0.54 54.06 -4.88
CA GLU A 14 1.69 53.16 -4.81
C GLU A 14 1.21 51.69 -4.86
N LEU A 15 0.88 51.24 -6.08
CA LEU A 15 0.60 49.85 -6.36
C LEU A 15 1.85 49.00 -6.07
N GLN A 16 1.74 48.20 -5.03
CA GLN A 16 2.70 47.17 -4.64
C GLN A 16 2.92 46.16 -5.80
N HIS A 17 4.20 45.97 -6.13
CA HIS A 17 4.78 44.85 -6.88
C HIS A 17 4.50 44.73 -8.39
N GLY A 18 5.51 45.08 -9.21
CA GLY A 18 6.24 44.07 -9.99
C GLY A 18 5.58 43.32 -11.15
N PHE A 19 4.50 43.80 -11.77
CA PHE A 19 3.84 43.08 -12.89
C PHE A 19 3.67 43.86 -14.20
N PHE A 20 4.36 44.97 -14.43
CA PHE A 20 4.18 45.77 -15.66
C PHE A 20 5.09 45.40 -16.86
N GLN A 21 5.80 44.27 -16.85
CA GLN A 21 6.68 43.90 -17.98
C GLN A 21 6.14 42.79 -18.90
N PHE A 22 4.84 42.50 -18.87
CA PHE A 22 4.21 41.54 -19.78
C PHE A 22 2.93 42.10 -20.42
N ASP A 23 3.02 43.27 -21.06
CA ASP A 23 1.98 43.75 -21.97
C ASP A 23 2.38 43.55 -23.44
N THR A 24 3.07 42.44 -23.71
CA THR A 24 3.25 41.91 -25.06
C THR A 24 2.89 40.45 -25.00
N MET A 25 1.79 40.07 -25.65
CA MET A 25 1.46 38.66 -25.83
C MET A 25 2.67 37.99 -26.46
N PRO A 26 3.18 36.87 -25.91
CA PRO A 26 4.25 36.14 -26.57
C PRO A 26 3.73 35.76 -27.95
N THR A 27 4.47 36.13 -29.01
CA THR A 27 4.22 35.59 -30.34
C THR A 27 4.19 34.08 -30.19
N ALA A 28 3.08 33.45 -30.58
CA ALA A 28 2.94 32.01 -30.50
C ALA A 28 4.17 31.39 -31.17
N PRO A 29 4.93 30.52 -30.48
CA PRO A 29 6.01 29.80 -31.15
C PRO A 29 5.36 28.98 -32.27
N GLU A 30 5.65 29.35 -33.51
CA GLU A 30 5.40 28.51 -34.67
C GLU A 30 6.12 27.17 -34.43
N ASP A 31 5.36 26.09 -34.47
CA ASP A 31 5.82 24.70 -34.56
C ASP A 31 6.97 24.27 -33.64
N VAL A 32 6.68 24.24 -32.34
CA VAL A 32 7.11 23.10 -31.52
C VAL A 32 5.88 22.50 -30.87
N ALA A 33 5.19 21.64 -31.64
CA ALA A 33 4.51 20.50 -31.05
C ALA A 33 5.58 19.66 -30.35
N SER A 34 6.00 20.10 -29.16
CA SER A 34 6.75 19.27 -28.24
C SER A 34 5.81 18.15 -27.87
N GLU A 35 5.98 16.98 -28.50
CA GLU A 35 5.45 15.74 -27.98
C GLU A 35 5.66 15.75 -26.47
N PRO A 36 4.65 15.37 -25.66
CA PRO A 36 4.84 15.30 -24.22
C PRO A 36 6.11 14.49 -23.97
N MET A 37 7.07 15.08 -23.22
CA MET A 37 8.32 14.44 -22.81
C MET A 37 8.07 12.96 -22.53
N ASP A 38 8.91 12.08 -23.08
CA ASP A 38 8.71 10.62 -23.08
C ASP A 38 8.47 10.02 -21.68
N TYR A 39 8.71 10.78 -20.61
CA TYR A 39 8.29 10.46 -19.25
C TYR A 39 6.78 10.20 -19.10
N TYR A 40 5.92 10.81 -19.94
CA TYR A 40 4.46 10.58 -19.94
C TYR A 40 4.00 9.50 -20.93
N LYS A 41 4.87 9.00 -21.80
CA LYS A 41 4.63 7.73 -22.47
C LYS A 41 4.89 6.66 -21.41
N ASN A 42 3.92 6.45 -20.52
CA ASN A 42 3.82 5.18 -19.84
C ASN A 42 3.74 4.13 -20.96
N PRO A 43 4.77 3.28 -21.21
CA PRO A 43 4.41 1.95 -21.69
C PRO A 43 3.39 1.50 -20.65
N ALA A 44 2.21 1.03 -21.08
CA ALA A 44 1.25 0.45 -20.15
C ALA A 44 2.07 -0.38 -19.16
N LEU A 45 2.20 0.12 -17.91
CA LEU A 45 3.06 -0.52 -16.92
C LEU A 45 2.56 -1.95 -16.96
N ASP A 46 3.43 -2.88 -17.34
CA ASP A 46 3.04 -4.27 -17.32
C ASP A 46 2.90 -4.62 -15.83
N LEU A 47 1.72 -4.31 -15.30
CA LEU A 47 1.37 -4.48 -13.89
C LEU A 47 1.51 -5.97 -13.55
N SER A 48 1.47 -6.87 -14.54
CA SER A 48 1.67 -8.30 -14.32
C SER A 48 3.01 -8.60 -13.61
N ASP A 49 4.09 -7.91 -13.98
CA ASP A 49 5.43 -8.10 -13.38
C ASP A 49 5.49 -7.64 -11.91
N PHE A 50 4.72 -6.62 -11.52
CA PHE A 50 4.65 -6.15 -10.12
C PHE A 50 3.63 -6.93 -9.29
N THR A 51 2.56 -7.44 -9.91
CA THR A 51 1.47 -8.13 -9.20
C THR A 51 1.85 -9.52 -8.73
N ASP A 52 2.83 -10.18 -9.37
CA ASP A 52 3.33 -11.49 -8.95
C ASP A 52 4.55 -11.41 -8.00
N ALA A 53 5.10 -10.20 -7.82
CA ALA A 53 6.19 -9.94 -6.91
C ALA A 53 5.72 -9.89 -5.44
N ARG A 54 6.67 -10.03 -4.50
CA ARG A 54 6.38 -9.82 -3.08
C ARG A 54 5.88 -8.37 -2.88
N PRO A 55 4.84 -8.13 -2.07
CA PRO A 55 4.30 -6.79 -1.89
C PRO A 55 5.37 -5.81 -1.41
N GLY A 56 5.51 -4.69 -2.13
CA GLY A 56 6.51 -3.63 -1.87
C GLY A 56 5.89 -2.24 -1.77
N GLY A 57 6.71 -1.19 -1.75
CA GLY A 57 6.25 0.21 -1.66
C GLY A 57 5.90 0.62 -0.23
N LEU A 58 4.61 0.71 0.09
CA LEU A 58 4.10 1.15 1.40
C LEU A 58 4.41 0.15 2.53
N LEU A 59 4.56 -1.13 2.18
CA LEU A 59 4.92 -2.20 3.12
C LEU A 59 6.44 -2.23 3.30
N ARG A 60 6.90 -2.02 4.53
CA ARG A 60 8.31 -2.17 4.92
C ARG A 60 8.70 -3.64 5.06
N HIS A 61 7.78 -4.46 5.59
CA HIS A 61 7.95 -5.90 5.73
C HIS A 61 6.60 -6.58 5.69
N ILE A 62 6.52 -7.76 5.07
CA ILE A 62 5.31 -8.59 5.06
C ILE A 62 5.71 -10.06 4.99
N THR A 63 5.21 -10.86 5.91
CA THR A 63 5.65 -12.24 6.09
C THR A 63 4.49 -13.11 6.59
N LEU A 64 4.49 -14.35 6.10
CA LEU A 64 3.60 -15.41 6.55
C LEU A 64 4.14 -16.04 7.84
N ALA A 65 3.25 -16.35 8.78
CA ALA A 65 3.61 -16.90 10.08
C ALA A 65 2.51 -17.81 10.63
N GLU A 66 2.89 -18.74 11.50
CA GLU A 66 1.93 -19.60 12.21
C GLU A 66 1.12 -18.81 13.23
N SER A 67 1.74 -17.81 13.87
CA SER A 67 1.10 -16.95 14.85
C SER A 67 1.76 -15.57 14.87
N PHE A 68 1.32 -14.72 15.78
CA PHE A 68 1.92 -13.42 16.03
C PHE A 68 1.90 -13.10 17.52
N GLU A 69 2.83 -12.25 17.94
CA GLU A 69 2.85 -11.64 19.25
C GLU A 69 2.54 -10.16 19.12
N GLU A 70 1.76 -9.65 20.07
CA GLU A 70 1.45 -8.24 20.20
C GLU A 70 2.26 -7.64 21.33
N ASP A 71 3.02 -6.60 21.02
CA ASP A 71 3.76 -5.80 21.97
C ASP A 71 3.16 -4.39 22.02
N LEU A 72 3.05 -3.85 23.22
CA LEU A 72 2.60 -2.48 23.44
C LEU A 72 3.85 -1.61 23.48
N ASP A 73 4.12 -0.88 22.40
CA ASP A 73 5.24 0.07 22.39
C ASP A 73 5.01 1.16 23.47
N LEU A 74 6.07 1.85 23.87
CA LEU A 74 6.08 2.90 24.91
C LEU A 74 5.05 4.02 24.69
N ARG A 75 4.52 4.14 23.46
CA ARG A 75 3.48 5.10 23.06
C ARG A 75 2.07 4.50 22.96
N ARG A 76 1.87 3.27 23.47
CA ARG A 76 0.64 2.47 23.30
C ARG A 76 0.29 2.15 21.85
N GLY A 77 1.27 2.21 20.94
CA GLY A 77 1.09 1.73 19.57
C GLY A 77 1.17 0.21 19.56
N HIS A 78 0.17 -0.46 19.01
CA HIS A 78 0.14 -1.91 18.88
C HIS A 78 1.20 -2.34 17.86
N ARG A 79 2.14 -3.18 18.29
CA ARG A 79 3.19 -3.70 17.42
C ARG A 79 3.12 -5.20 17.31
N TYR A 80 2.94 -5.68 16.08
CA TYR A 80 2.83 -7.10 15.79
C TYR A 80 4.17 -7.69 15.29
N TYR A 81 4.53 -8.85 15.84
CA TYR A 81 5.71 -9.62 15.45
C TYR A 81 5.31 -11.03 15.02
N PRO A 82 5.82 -11.55 13.89
CA PRO A 82 5.50 -12.91 13.46
C PRO A 82 6.18 -13.94 14.36
N ILE A 83 5.41 -14.95 14.78
CA ILE A 83 5.91 -16.13 15.49
C ILE A 83 5.94 -17.30 14.52
N HIS A 84 7.11 -17.94 14.42
CA HIS A 84 7.43 -18.96 13.41
C HIS A 84 7.11 -18.52 11.97
N PRO A 85 7.86 -17.55 11.43
CA PRO A 85 7.78 -17.21 10.01
C PRO A 85 8.00 -18.44 9.12
N THR A 86 7.02 -18.78 8.29
CA THR A 86 7.10 -19.95 7.42
C THR A 86 6.28 -19.74 6.14
N LYS A 87 6.62 -20.52 5.11
CA LYS A 87 5.82 -20.65 3.87
C LYS A 87 5.22 -22.05 3.74
N GLU A 88 5.50 -22.93 4.68
CA GLU A 88 5.00 -24.30 4.74
C GLU A 88 4.18 -24.45 6.00
N PHE A 89 2.92 -24.81 5.83
CA PHE A 89 1.94 -24.95 6.90
C PHE A 89 1.43 -26.38 6.96
N SER A 90 1.08 -26.86 8.16
CA SER A 90 0.38 -28.14 8.32
C SER A 90 -1.08 -28.02 7.92
N ALA A 91 -1.67 -29.10 7.39
CA ALA A 91 -3.11 -29.20 7.15
C ALA A 91 -3.96 -28.93 8.41
N ASP A 92 -3.39 -29.17 9.60
CA ASP A 92 -4.03 -28.92 10.90
C ASP A 92 -3.90 -27.46 11.40
N ALA A 93 -3.23 -26.57 10.65
CA ALA A 93 -3.05 -25.19 11.06
C ALA A 93 -4.41 -24.50 11.28
N LEU A 94 -4.63 -23.93 12.48
CA LEU A 94 -5.91 -23.29 12.82
C LEU A 94 -6.15 -22.02 12.00
N ALA A 95 -5.08 -21.29 11.70
CA ALA A 95 -5.11 -20.11 10.87
C ALA A 95 -3.71 -19.86 10.28
N ILE A 96 -3.69 -19.09 9.20
CA ILE A 96 -2.47 -18.59 8.57
C ILE A 96 -2.46 -17.09 8.76
N HIS A 97 -1.37 -16.57 9.31
CA HIS A 97 -1.25 -15.15 9.61
C HIS A 97 -0.33 -14.47 8.59
N VAL A 98 -0.76 -13.34 8.07
CA VAL A 98 0.09 -12.43 7.30
C VAL A 98 0.41 -11.25 8.21
N VAL A 99 1.64 -11.18 8.71
CA VAL A 99 2.08 -10.10 9.60
C VAL A 99 2.90 -9.11 8.81
N PHE A 100 2.55 -7.83 8.92
CA PHE A 100 3.19 -6.78 8.15
C PHE A 100 3.58 -5.56 8.99
N ARG A 101 4.52 -4.78 8.44
CA ARG A 101 4.93 -3.47 8.92
C ARG A 101 4.87 -2.48 7.79
N VAL A 102 4.44 -1.28 8.10
CA VAL A 102 4.29 -0.17 7.16
C VAL A 102 5.24 0.96 7.51
N PHE A 103 5.48 1.85 6.56
CA PHE A 103 6.08 3.14 6.88
C PHE A 103 5.06 4.04 7.58
N LYS A 104 5.56 5.09 8.25
CA LYS A 104 4.70 6.13 8.79
C LYS A 104 3.86 6.73 7.67
N HIS A 105 2.59 6.95 7.97
CA HIS A 105 1.62 7.46 7.04
C HIS A 105 0.78 8.55 7.71
N TYR A 106 0.15 9.40 6.89
CA TYR A 106 -0.58 10.58 7.36
C TYR A 106 -2.10 10.48 7.16
N SER A 107 -2.56 9.34 6.67
CA SER A 107 -3.97 9.04 6.44
C SER A 107 -4.21 7.57 6.74
N ALA A 108 -5.36 7.26 7.34
CA ALA A 108 -5.78 5.87 7.50
C ALA A 108 -6.04 5.21 6.14
N TYR A 109 -5.85 3.90 6.07
CA TYR A 109 -6.18 3.06 4.92
C TYR A 109 -6.36 1.60 5.36
N GLU A 110 -6.81 0.74 4.45
CA GLU A 110 -6.91 -0.69 4.71
C GLU A 110 -5.86 -1.47 3.94
N ILE A 111 -5.44 -2.58 4.52
CA ILE A 111 -4.72 -3.64 3.82
C ILE A 111 -5.67 -4.81 3.69
N ILE A 112 -5.96 -5.20 2.45
CA ILE A 112 -6.88 -6.28 2.13
C ILE A 112 -6.07 -7.45 1.59
N GLY A 113 -6.38 -8.67 2.01
CA GLY A 113 -5.80 -9.89 1.47
C GLY A 113 -6.87 -10.83 0.96
N ARG A 114 -6.73 -11.31 -0.27
CA ARG A 114 -7.60 -12.33 -0.86
C ARG A 114 -6.85 -13.64 -1.01
N LEU A 115 -7.39 -14.71 -0.43
CA LEU A 115 -6.81 -16.05 -0.45
C LEU A 115 -7.33 -16.86 -1.64
N PHE A 116 -6.43 -17.45 -2.43
CA PHE A 116 -6.74 -18.30 -3.58
C PHE A 116 -6.09 -19.68 -3.46
N PRO A 117 -6.83 -20.76 -3.76
CA PRO A 117 -6.27 -22.11 -3.84
C PRO A 117 -5.66 -22.37 -5.23
N GLU A 118 -4.43 -21.89 -5.45
CA GLU A 118 -3.75 -21.86 -6.76
C GLU A 118 -3.56 -23.26 -7.36
N ASN A 119 -3.12 -24.24 -6.56
CA ASN A 119 -2.97 -25.63 -6.98
C ASN A 119 -3.39 -26.57 -5.84
N VAL A 120 -4.69 -26.60 -5.59
CA VAL A 120 -5.31 -27.43 -4.54
C VAL A 120 -6.36 -28.35 -5.19
N PRO A 121 -6.29 -29.67 -4.97
CA PRO A 121 -7.25 -30.60 -5.56
C PRO A 121 -8.70 -30.27 -5.18
N GLY A 122 -9.58 -30.20 -6.18
CA GLY A 122 -11.01 -29.99 -5.98
C GLY A 122 -11.44 -28.54 -5.72
N LEU A 123 -10.51 -27.58 -5.69
CA LEU A 123 -10.81 -26.15 -5.55
C LEU A 123 -10.45 -25.37 -6.82
N SER A 124 -11.22 -24.32 -7.12
CA SER A 124 -10.95 -23.42 -8.24
C SER A 124 -9.96 -22.34 -7.83
N GLY A 125 -8.77 -22.33 -8.43
CA GLY A 125 -7.76 -21.27 -8.21
C GLY A 125 -8.14 -19.90 -8.77
N LYS A 126 -9.29 -19.77 -9.46
CA LYS A 126 -9.80 -18.48 -9.98
C LYS A 126 -10.69 -17.73 -8.99
N THR A 127 -11.23 -18.42 -7.99
CA THR A 127 -12.14 -17.84 -7.01
C THR A 127 -11.42 -17.73 -5.68
N PHE A 128 -11.48 -16.57 -5.03
CA PHE A 128 -10.93 -16.45 -3.69
C PHE A 128 -11.79 -17.27 -2.72
N SER A 129 -11.14 -17.94 -1.78
CA SER A 129 -11.78 -18.75 -0.74
C SER A 129 -12.09 -17.94 0.52
N ASP A 130 -11.33 -16.87 0.75
CA ASP A 130 -11.46 -16.00 1.92
C ASP A 130 -10.91 -14.60 1.58
N GLU A 131 -11.43 -13.58 2.26
CA GLU A 131 -10.99 -12.20 2.15
C GLU A 131 -10.94 -11.60 3.56
N GLU A 132 -9.81 -10.98 3.90
CA GLU A 132 -9.61 -10.34 5.20
C GLU A 132 -9.07 -8.93 4.99
N SER A 133 -9.45 -8.00 5.87
CA SER A 133 -9.01 -6.61 5.83
C SER A 133 -8.53 -6.14 7.19
N ALA A 134 -7.41 -5.44 7.23
CA ALA A 134 -6.91 -4.73 8.40
C ALA A 134 -6.98 -3.22 8.17
N TYR A 135 -7.75 -2.53 9.00
CA TYR A 135 -7.74 -1.07 9.06
C TYR A 135 -6.51 -0.57 9.82
N LEU A 136 -5.78 0.37 9.24
CA LEU A 136 -4.63 1.03 9.86
C LEU A 136 -4.96 2.50 10.14
N ALA A 137 -4.93 2.87 11.41
CA ALA A 137 -4.98 4.26 11.84
C ALA A 137 -3.60 4.92 11.69
N LEU A 138 -3.55 6.26 11.75
CA LEU A 138 -2.35 7.07 11.46
C LEU A 138 -1.12 6.69 12.32
N GLU A 139 -1.38 6.22 13.53
CA GLU A 139 -0.38 5.80 14.51
C GLU A 139 0.10 4.36 14.32
N ASP A 140 -0.59 3.55 13.53
CA ASP A 140 -0.29 2.13 13.39
C ASP A 140 0.90 1.92 12.46
N GLU A 141 1.93 1.24 12.94
CA GLU A 141 3.12 0.92 12.12
C GLU A 141 3.17 -0.57 11.74
N SER A 142 2.19 -1.35 12.17
CA SER A 142 2.08 -2.78 11.91
C SER A 142 0.65 -3.28 12.03
N GLY A 143 0.39 -4.43 11.44
CA GLY A 143 -0.90 -5.13 11.55
C GLY A 143 -0.76 -6.57 11.09
N TYR A 144 -1.88 -7.27 11.05
CA TYR A 144 -1.93 -8.63 10.55
C TYR A 144 -3.25 -8.90 9.82
N LEU A 145 -3.23 -9.89 8.92
CA LEU A 145 -4.41 -10.56 8.39
C LEU A 145 -4.43 -12.00 8.87
N LYS A 146 -5.61 -12.55 9.09
CA LYS A 146 -5.81 -13.91 9.59
C LYS A 146 -6.75 -14.68 8.68
N PHE A 147 -6.24 -15.71 8.04
CA PHE A 147 -7.02 -16.57 7.15
C PHE A 147 -7.34 -17.89 7.82
N PHE A 148 -8.58 -18.34 7.68
CA PHE A 148 -9.04 -19.62 8.20
C PHE A 148 -9.10 -20.68 7.09
N PRO A 149 -9.01 -21.98 7.44
CA PRO A 149 -9.19 -23.02 6.44
C PRO A 149 -10.57 -22.92 5.78
N PRO A 150 -10.65 -23.10 4.45
CA PRO A 150 -11.91 -22.97 3.72
C PRO A 150 -12.90 -24.11 3.96
N SER A 151 -12.47 -25.19 4.63
CA SER A 151 -13.28 -26.36 4.94
C SER A 151 -13.28 -26.67 6.43
N GLN A 152 -14.35 -27.29 6.92
CA GLN A 152 -14.43 -27.80 8.30
C GLN A 152 -13.38 -28.89 8.60
N ALA A 153 -12.85 -29.57 7.58
CA ALA A 153 -11.82 -30.58 7.73
C ALA A 153 -10.40 -29.98 7.85
N GLY A 154 -10.28 -28.65 7.84
CA GLY A 154 -9.00 -27.94 7.85
C GLY A 154 -8.53 -27.56 6.45
N TRP A 155 -7.22 -27.33 6.33
CA TRP A 155 -6.60 -26.95 5.06
C TRP A 155 -6.42 -28.17 4.16
N THR A 156 -6.75 -28.02 2.88
CA THR A 156 -6.48 -29.07 1.90
C THR A 156 -5.02 -28.95 1.43
N PRO A 157 -4.22 -30.02 1.45
CA PRO A 157 -2.83 -29.94 0.97
C PRO A 157 -2.74 -29.45 -0.46
N GLY A 158 -1.82 -28.52 -0.72
CA GLY A 158 -1.66 -27.85 -2.01
C GLY A 158 -1.00 -26.49 -1.89
N GLN A 159 -0.93 -25.77 -3.01
CA GLN A 159 -0.37 -24.42 -3.06
C GLN A 159 -1.47 -23.37 -3.00
N TYR A 160 -1.22 -22.35 -2.19
CA TYR A 160 -2.12 -21.24 -1.98
C TYR A 160 -1.40 -19.92 -2.24
N ARG A 161 -2.21 -18.92 -2.60
CA ARG A 161 -1.76 -17.57 -2.93
C ARG A 161 -2.60 -16.56 -2.17
N ILE A 162 -1.98 -15.51 -1.65
CA ILE A 162 -2.67 -14.37 -1.06
C ILE A 162 -2.30 -13.15 -1.87
N ASP A 163 -3.28 -12.54 -2.52
CA ASP A 163 -3.10 -11.27 -3.21
C ASP A 163 -3.35 -10.14 -2.21
N ILE A 164 -2.41 -9.19 -2.13
CA ILE A 164 -2.42 -8.08 -1.15
C ILE A 164 -2.77 -6.79 -1.88
N PHE A 165 -3.73 -6.05 -1.32
CA PHE A 165 -4.22 -4.77 -1.82
C PHE A 165 -4.10 -3.71 -0.74
N VAL A 166 -3.92 -2.45 -1.16
CA VAL A 166 -3.88 -1.28 -0.26
C VAL A 166 -4.90 -0.26 -0.73
N GLY A 167 -5.76 0.18 0.19
CA GLY A 167 -6.90 1.04 -0.08
C GLY A 167 -8.20 0.39 0.40
N TYR A 168 -9.35 0.94 0.00
CA TYR A 168 -10.66 0.50 0.48
C TYR A 168 -11.36 -0.51 -0.44
N GLU A 169 -10.74 -0.84 -1.58
CA GLU A 169 -11.28 -1.78 -2.55
C GLU A 169 -10.15 -2.68 -3.07
N ALA A 170 -10.42 -3.97 -3.21
CA ALA A 170 -9.49 -4.92 -3.82
C ALA A 170 -9.76 -5.02 -5.34
N ASN A 171 -8.91 -4.37 -6.14
CA ASN A 171 -8.96 -4.36 -7.59
C ASN A 171 -7.53 -4.35 -8.17
N GLU A 172 -7.39 -4.38 -9.51
CA GLU A 172 -6.08 -4.45 -10.16
C GLU A 172 -5.18 -3.25 -9.87
N ILE A 173 -5.76 -2.06 -9.62
CA ILE A 173 -5.03 -0.82 -9.38
C ILE A 173 -4.50 -0.77 -7.95
N THR A 174 -5.27 -1.27 -6.98
CA THR A 174 -4.90 -1.29 -5.55
C THR A 174 -4.01 -2.48 -5.18
N ARG A 175 -3.77 -3.41 -6.11
CA ARG A 175 -2.97 -4.61 -5.87
C ARG A 175 -1.49 -4.26 -5.73
N MET A 176 -0.91 -4.60 -4.57
CA MET A 176 0.48 -4.33 -4.24
C MET A 176 1.42 -5.50 -4.49
N GLY A 177 0.90 -6.73 -4.54
CA GLY A 177 1.68 -7.93 -4.82
C GLY A 177 1.03 -9.17 -4.26
N THR A 178 1.84 -10.23 -4.16
CA THR A 178 1.35 -11.57 -3.86
C THR A 178 2.28 -12.31 -2.90
N LEU A 179 1.67 -13.10 -2.01
CA LEU A 179 2.34 -14.07 -1.15
C LEU A 179 1.92 -15.48 -1.57
N ARG A 180 2.85 -16.44 -1.52
CA ARG A 180 2.56 -17.86 -1.77
C ARG A 180 3.01 -18.71 -0.61
N PHE A 181 2.23 -19.75 -0.31
CA PHE A 181 2.54 -20.75 0.68
C PHE A 181 2.04 -22.13 0.26
N THR A 182 2.58 -23.16 0.90
CA THR A 182 2.20 -24.55 0.69
C THR A 182 1.61 -25.12 1.96
N VAL A 183 0.48 -25.81 1.83
CA VAL A 183 -0.06 -26.66 2.89
C VAL A 183 0.40 -28.07 2.64
N THR A 184 1.08 -28.64 3.63
CA THR A 184 1.54 -30.03 3.64
C THR A 184 0.51 -30.92 4.32
N PRO A 185 0.44 -32.22 3.97
CA PRO A 185 -0.39 -33.17 4.70
C PRO A 185 -0.05 -33.16 6.20
N LYS A 186 -1.03 -33.54 7.00
CA LYS A 186 -0.83 -33.79 8.42
C LYS A 186 0.34 -34.76 8.61
N ALA A 187 1.30 -34.36 9.44
CA ALA A 187 2.42 -35.21 9.86
C ALA A 187 1.94 -36.36 10.75
#